data_AF-A0A2E7RBT7-F1
#
_entry.id   AF-A0A2E7RBT7-F1
#
_cell.length_a   1.000
_cell.length_b   1.000
_cell.length_c   1.000
_cell.angle_alpha   90.00
_cell.angle_beta   90.00
_cell.angle_gamma   90.00
#
_symmetry.space_group_name_H-M   'P 1'
#
loop_
_entity.id
_entity.type
_entity.pdbx_description
1 polymer ?
#
loop_
_entity_poly.entity_id
_entity_poly.type
_entity_poly.pdbx_seq_one_letter_code
_entity_poly.pdbx_strand_id
1 'polypeptide(L)'
;MAADKQKVAPRKVGSVKAWVYTLLAAGLIFFVFLEVFILVMVGMVPTISAFLIDRSPRRYFTMTVAFANVVGVVPSAFQLFAGGSGGIDGVLELITDPLVLLTMYGAGAIGWFILYIVPPFVSVGLSMSNQMKTKALKKRQKELVDNWGEEIRSDAQKLLPDNVKLPVGEGESVESNANNDENTPENNAMPS
;
A
#
# COMPACT_ATOMS: atom_id res chain seq x y z
N MET A 1 -30.48 48.81 -14.25
CA MET A 1 -29.85 47.47 -14.18
C MET A 1 -29.72 46.94 -15.60
N ALA A 2 -28.54 47.05 -16.21
CA ALA A 2 -28.26 46.46 -17.52
C ALA A 2 -27.42 45.20 -17.29
N ALA A 3 -27.94 44.05 -17.72
CA ALA A 3 -27.23 42.77 -17.68
C ALA A 3 -26.40 42.61 -18.95
N ASP A 4 -25.08 42.57 -18.78
CA ASP A 4 -24.09 42.32 -19.82
C ASP A 4 -24.24 40.90 -20.38
N LYS A 5 -24.49 40.78 -21.70
CA LYS A 5 -24.59 39.49 -22.40
C LYS A 5 -23.23 39.14 -22.98
N GLN A 6 -22.44 38.41 -22.20
CA GLN A 6 -21.16 37.85 -22.65
C GLN A 6 -21.40 36.85 -23.80
N LYS A 7 -20.93 37.18 -25.01
CA LYS A 7 -20.99 36.30 -26.19
C LYS A 7 -19.95 35.20 -26.05
N VAL A 8 -20.41 33.96 -25.85
CA VAL A 8 -19.56 32.76 -25.83
C VAL A 8 -19.08 32.47 -27.25
N ALA A 9 -17.76 32.45 -27.48
CA ALA A 9 -17.17 32.24 -28.80
C ALA A 9 -17.48 30.82 -29.34
N PRO A 10 -17.74 30.65 -30.65
CA PRO A 10 -18.06 29.35 -31.23
C PRO A 10 -16.84 28.43 -31.20
N ARG A 11 -17.02 27.19 -30.71
CA ARG A 11 -15.99 26.14 -30.74
C ARG A 11 -15.65 25.81 -32.20
N LYS A 12 -14.38 26.02 -32.57
CA LYS A 12 -13.86 25.69 -33.89
C LYS A 12 -13.89 24.16 -34.08
N VAL A 13 -14.88 23.65 -34.80
CA VAL A 13 -14.95 22.24 -35.20
C VAL A 13 -13.81 21.97 -36.19
N GLY A 14 -12.94 21.01 -35.85
CA GLY A 14 -11.77 20.66 -36.65
C GLY A 14 -12.16 20.17 -38.05
N SER A 15 -11.34 20.52 -39.05
CA SER A 15 -11.55 20.09 -40.43
C SER A 15 -11.52 18.55 -40.52
N VAL A 16 -12.58 17.94 -41.07
CA VAL A 16 -12.70 16.47 -41.22
C VAL A 16 -11.50 15.89 -41.97
N LYS A 17 -10.95 16.60 -42.96
CA LYS A 17 -9.74 16.19 -43.69
C LYS A 17 -8.52 16.13 -42.75
N ALA A 18 -8.36 17.11 -41.87
CA ALA A 18 -7.30 17.09 -40.87
C ALA A 18 -7.45 15.90 -39.93
N TRP A 19 -8.68 15.58 -39.51
CA TRP A 19 -8.98 14.40 -38.71
C TRP A 19 -8.63 13.08 -39.42
N VAL A 20 -8.95 12.96 -40.71
CA VAL A 20 -8.61 11.79 -41.53
C VAL A 20 -7.10 11.64 -41.67
N TYR A 21 -6.37 12.72 -41.96
CA TYR A 21 -4.90 12.67 -42.03
C TYR A 21 -4.27 12.32 -40.68
N THR A 22 -4.80 12.85 -39.57
CA THR A 22 -4.31 12.47 -38.24
C THR A 22 -4.54 10.99 -37.93
N LEU A 23 -5.70 10.42 -38.32
CA LEU A 23 -5.99 9.00 -38.12
C LEU A 23 -5.12 8.10 -39.01
N LEU A 24 -4.89 8.49 -40.26
CA LEU A 24 -3.99 7.78 -41.18
C LEU A 24 -2.55 7.79 -40.67
N ALA A 25 -2.05 8.96 -40.24
CA ALA A 25 -0.72 9.08 -39.66
C ALA A 25 -0.60 8.26 -38.36
N ALA A 26 -1.61 8.31 -37.48
CA ALA A 26 -1.64 7.51 -36.27
C ALA A 26 -1.66 6.01 -36.57
N GLY A 27 -2.43 5.56 -37.57
CA GLY A 27 -2.48 4.15 -37.98
C GLY A 27 -1.16 3.65 -38.56
N LEU A 28 -0.49 4.47 -39.39
CA LEU A 28 0.82 4.13 -39.94
C LEU A 28 1.89 4.05 -38.83
N ILE A 29 1.88 5.00 -37.90
CA ILE A 29 2.75 4.97 -36.72
C ILE A 29 2.48 3.71 -35.92
N PHE A 30 1.22 3.40 -35.60
CA PHE A 30 0.87 2.20 -34.86
C PHE A 30 1.36 0.91 -35.54
N PHE A 31 1.28 0.82 -36.87
CA PHE A 31 1.78 -0.32 -37.62
C PHE A 31 3.31 -0.48 -37.51
N VAL A 32 4.06 0.63 -37.57
CA VAL A 32 5.53 0.60 -37.40
C VAL A 32 5.91 0.19 -35.98
N PHE A 33 5.17 0.64 -34.96
CA PHE A 33 5.45 0.31 -33.55
C PHE A 33 4.71 -0.95 -33.05
N LEU A 34 4.08 -1.73 -33.94
CA LEU A 34 3.32 -2.94 -33.57
C LEU A 34 4.21 -3.95 -32.83
N GLU A 35 5.45 -4.07 -33.27
CA GLU A 35 6.46 -4.94 -32.71
C GLU A 35 6.73 -4.61 -31.21
N VAL A 36 6.93 -3.33 -30.90
CA VAL A 36 7.15 -2.85 -29.53
C VAL A 36 5.88 -3.05 -28.70
N PHE A 37 4.70 -2.86 -29.29
CA PHE A 37 3.44 -3.10 -28.60
C PHE A 37 3.28 -4.56 -28.16
N ILE A 38 3.59 -5.53 -29.03
CA ILE A 38 3.54 -6.96 -28.71
C ILE A 38 4.51 -7.28 -27.57
N LEU A 39 5.75 -6.80 -27.67
CA LEU A 39 6.78 -6.97 -26.65
C LEU A 39 6.32 -6.41 -25.29
N VAL A 40 5.80 -5.18 -25.27
CA VAL A 40 5.31 -4.54 -24.04
C VAL A 40 4.13 -5.30 -23.46
N MET A 41 3.20 -5.82 -24.29
CA MET A 41 2.08 -6.63 -23.81
C MET A 41 2.55 -7.89 -23.07
N VAL A 42 3.51 -8.61 -23.66
CA VAL A 42 4.07 -9.83 -23.07
C VAL A 42 4.88 -9.53 -21.80
N GLY A 43 5.69 -8.47 -21.82
CA GLY A 43 6.53 -8.09 -20.69
C GLY A 43 5.79 -7.45 -19.52
N MET A 44 4.67 -6.78 -19.78
CA MET A 44 3.91 -6.09 -18.74
C MET A 44 2.93 -7.02 -18.01
N VAL A 45 2.91 -8.32 -18.30
CA VAL A 45 2.09 -9.32 -17.59
C VAL A 45 2.21 -9.23 -16.06
N PRO A 46 3.41 -9.12 -15.44
CA PRO A 46 3.55 -8.95 -14.00
C PRO A 46 2.92 -7.67 -13.45
N THR A 47 2.91 -6.60 -14.24
CA THR A 47 2.27 -5.31 -13.89
C THR A 47 0.75 -5.43 -13.94
N ILE A 48 0.21 -6.17 -14.91
CA ILE A 48 -1.22 -6.46 -15.01
C ILE A 48 -1.65 -7.30 -13.79
N SER A 49 -0.88 -8.33 -13.44
CA SER A 49 -1.12 -9.11 -12.22
C SER A 49 -1.13 -8.23 -10.98
N ALA A 50 -0.18 -7.28 -10.87
CA ALA A 50 -0.11 -6.35 -9.75
C ALA A 50 -1.33 -5.42 -9.68
N PHE A 51 -1.77 -4.91 -10.84
CA PHE A 51 -2.96 -4.07 -10.94
C PHE A 51 -4.24 -4.78 -10.49
N LEU A 52 -4.37 -6.09 -10.76
CA LEU A 52 -5.54 -6.88 -10.36
C LEU A 52 -5.57 -7.16 -8.86
N ILE A 53 -4.40 -7.30 -8.23
CA ILE A 53 -4.26 -7.67 -6.82
C ILE A 53 -4.29 -6.45 -5.90
N ASP A 54 -3.88 -5.29 -6.40
CA ASP A 54 -3.84 -4.05 -5.64
C ASP A 54 -5.24 -3.51 -5.30
N ARG A 55 -5.67 -3.76 -4.05
CA ARG A 55 -6.93 -3.23 -3.49
C ARG A 55 -6.78 -1.83 -2.90
N SER A 56 -5.57 -1.24 -2.92
CA SER A 56 -5.32 0.04 -2.26
C SER A 56 -5.88 1.21 -3.08
N PRO A 57 -6.49 2.23 -2.44
CA PRO A 57 -7.10 3.36 -3.15
C PRO A 57 -6.09 4.21 -3.93
N ARG A 58 -4.82 4.19 -3.52
CA ARG A 58 -3.74 4.98 -4.12
C ARG A 58 -2.79 4.17 -5.01
N ARG A 59 -3.02 2.86 -5.13
CA ARG A 59 -2.35 1.91 -6.02
C ARG A 59 -0.81 1.91 -6.02
N TYR A 60 -0.22 2.07 -4.85
CA TYR A 60 1.24 2.11 -4.71
C TYR A 60 1.91 0.81 -5.10
N PHE A 61 1.26 -0.32 -4.79
CA PHE A 61 1.76 -1.65 -5.12
C PHE A 61 1.92 -1.79 -6.65
N THR A 62 0.88 -1.40 -7.38
CA THR A 62 0.91 -1.40 -8.85
C THR A 62 2.00 -0.48 -9.40
N MET A 63 2.14 0.73 -8.86
CA MET A 63 3.15 1.70 -9.35
C MET A 63 4.58 1.17 -9.17
N THR A 64 4.91 0.60 -8.01
CA THR A 64 6.25 0.06 -7.76
C THR A 64 6.58 -1.08 -8.71
N VAL A 65 5.67 -2.03 -8.92
CA VAL A 65 5.87 -3.13 -9.87
C VAL A 65 5.96 -2.60 -11.30
N ALA A 66 5.12 -1.62 -11.66
CA ALA A 66 5.14 -1.02 -12.99
C ALA A 66 6.49 -0.39 -13.32
N PHE A 67 7.05 0.44 -12.42
CA PHE A 67 8.35 1.06 -12.64
C PHE A 67 9.48 0.03 -12.70
N ALA A 68 9.48 -0.95 -11.79
CA ALA A 68 10.49 -2.01 -11.80
C ALA A 68 10.44 -2.83 -13.09
N ASN A 69 9.24 -3.20 -13.54
CA ASN A 69 9.05 -4.00 -14.73
C ASN A 69 9.42 -3.22 -16.01
N VAL A 70 9.04 -1.94 -16.12
CA VAL A 70 9.41 -1.10 -17.27
C VAL A 70 10.94 -1.04 -17.44
N VAL A 71 11.71 -0.96 -16.36
CA VAL A 71 13.17 -0.99 -16.44
C VAL A 71 13.69 -2.29 -17.07
N GLY A 72 13.05 -3.43 -16.81
CA GLY A 72 13.41 -4.71 -17.44
C GLY A 72 13.01 -4.83 -18.90
N VAL A 73 11.95 -4.13 -19.33
CA VAL A 73 11.45 -4.15 -20.71
C VAL A 73 12.25 -3.23 -21.63
N VAL A 74 12.83 -2.15 -21.10
CA VAL A 74 13.55 -1.12 -21.87
C VAL A 74 14.74 -1.67 -22.68
N PRO A 75 15.64 -2.52 -22.13
CA PRO A 75 16.75 -3.08 -22.90
C PRO A 75 16.28 -3.90 -24.10
N SER A 76 15.23 -4.70 -23.93
CA SER A 76 14.62 -5.50 -25.00
C SER A 76 13.99 -4.61 -26.08
N ALA A 77 13.34 -3.52 -25.68
CA ALA A 77 12.82 -2.54 -26.63
C ALA A 77 13.95 -1.87 -27.42
N PHE A 78 15.07 -1.52 -26.77
CA PHE A 78 16.24 -0.96 -27.47
C PHE A 78 16.89 -1.95 -28.44
N GLN A 79 16.96 -3.24 -28.09
CA GLN A 79 17.45 -4.27 -29.00
C GLN A 79 16.59 -4.39 -30.26
N LEU A 80 15.27 -4.25 -30.11
CA LEU A 80 14.34 -4.23 -31.23
C LEU A 80 14.61 -3.04 -32.18
N PHE A 81 14.82 -1.84 -31.63
CA PHE A 81 15.14 -0.65 -32.42
C PHE A 81 16.53 -0.69 -33.08
N ALA A 82 17.53 -1.27 -32.41
CA ALA A 82 18.92 -1.26 -32.86
C ALA A 82 19.32 -2.49 -33.70
N GLY A 83 18.61 -3.61 -33.55
CA GLY A 83 18.99 -4.93 -34.08
C GLY A 83 18.76 -5.13 -35.58
N GLY A 84 18.08 -4.21 -36.26
CA GLY A 84 17.89 -4.25 -37.72
C GLY A 84 16.92 -5.32 -38.24
N SER A 85 16.54 -6.30 -37.43
CA SER A 85 15.46 -7.27 -37.67
C SER A 85 14.10 -6.69 -37.27
N GLY A 86 13.73 -5.56 -37.87
CA GLY A 86 12.42 -4.96 -37.67
C GLY A 86 11.30 -5.88 -38.18
N GLY A 87 10.17 -5.87 -37.48
CA GLY A 87 8.98 -6.65 -37.79
C GLY A 87 8.59 -7.63 -36.69
N ILE A 88 7.56 -8.43 -36.99
CA ILE A 88 7.01 -9.42 -36.04
C ILE A 88 8.05 -10.52 -35.74
N ASP A 89 8.85 -10.92 -36.72
CA ASP A 89 9.83 -12.00 -36.56
C ASP A 89 10.93 -11.66 -35.53
N GLY A 90 11.41 -10.41 -35.53
CA GLY A 90 12.40 -9.96 -34.54
C GLY A 90 11.86 -9.94 -33.11
N VAL A 91 10.57 -9.60 -32.93
CA VAL A 91 9.91 -9.71 -31.62
C VAL A 91 9.78 -11.16 -31.20
N LEU A 92 9.37 -12.04 -32.12
CA LEU A 92 9.19 -13.46 -31.83
C LEU A 92 10.50 -14.10 -31.39
N GLU A 93 11.60 -13.79 -32.07
CA GLU A 93 12.95 -14.24 -31.65
C GLU A 93 13.24 -13.77 -30.22
N LEU A 94 13.01 -12.49 -29.94
CA LEU A 94 13.32 -11.87 -28.66
C LEU A 94 12.47 -12.40 -27.49
N ILE A 95 11.17 -12.66 -27.70
CA ILE A 95 10.31 -13.24 -26.67
C ILE A 95 10.54 -14.75 -26.49
N THR A 96 11.20 -15.42 -27.43
CA THR A 96 11.60 -16.83 -27.26
C THR A 96 12.98 -16.98 -26.61
N ASP A 97 13.77 -15.92 -26.56
CA ASP A 97 15.07 -15.92 -25.89
C ASP A 97 14.88 -16.01 -24.35
N PRO A 98 15.37 -17.08 -23.70
CA PRO A 98 15.25 -17.24 -22.26
C PRO A 98 15.95 -16.16 -21.45
N LEU A 99 17.05 -15.57 -21.95
CA LEU A 99 17.76 -14.49 -21.24
C LEU A 99 16.95 -13.20 -21.23
N VAL A 100 16.29 -12.90 -22.34
CA VAL A 100 15.42 -11.73 -22.45
C VAL A 100 14.21 -11.90 -21.54
N LEU A 101 13.54 -13.04 -21.58
CA LEU A 101 12.45 -13.33 -20.66
C LEU A 101 12.88 -13.26 -19.19
N LEU A 102 14.07 -13.78 -18.86
CA LEU A 102 14.59 -13.75 -17.49
C LEU A 102 14.80 -12.33 -17.00
N THR A 103 15.38 -11.45 -17.81
CA THR A 103 15.61 -10.04 -17.42
C THR A 103 14.30 -9.26 -17.30
N MET A 104 13.38 -9.47 -18.23
CA MET A 104 12.07 -8.82 -18.28
C MET A 104 11.20 -9.23 -17.08
N TYR A 105 10.99 -10.55 -16.90
CA TYR A 105 10.20 -11.06 -15.78
C TYR A 105 10.94 -10.97 -14.45
N GLY A 106 12.26 -11.06 -14.43
CA GLY A 106 13.08 -10.88 -13.24
C GLY A 106 12.93 -9.48 -12.65
N ALA A 107 12.93 -8.43 -13.48
CA ALA A 107 12.68 -7.07 -13.03
C ALA A 107 11.27 -6.90 -12.44
N GLY A 108 10.25 -7.48 -13.08
CA GLY A 108 8.89 -7.52 -12.54
C GLY A 108 8.79 -8.27 -11.21
N ALA A 109 9.46 -9.42 -11.08
CA ALA A 109 9.51 -10.23 -9.87
C ALA A 109 10.19 -9.50 -8.71
N ILE A 110 11.23 -8.70 -8.98
CA ILE A 110 11.88 -7.85 -7.97
C ILE A 110 10.89 -6.83 -7.41
N GLY A 111 10.07 -6.21 -8.27
CA GLY A 111 8.99 -5.31 -7.82
C GLY A 111 8.03 -5.99 -6.83
N TRP A 112 7.63 -7.22 -7.15
CA TRP A 112 6.82 -8.06 -6.26
C TRP A 112 7.53 -8.41 -4.95
N PHE A 113 8.81 -8.76 -5.02
CA PHE A 113 9.62 -9.14 -3.88
C PHE A 113 9.77 -8.00 -2.87
N ILE A 114 10.01 -6.78 -3.35
CA ILE A 114 10.05 -5.57 -2.51
C ILE A 114 8.77 -5.43 -1.69
N LEU A 115 7.61 -5.71 -2.28
CA LEU A 115 6.33 -5.53 -1.63
C LEU A 115 6.00 -6.61 -0.60
N TYR A 116 6.61 -7.79 -0.71
CA TYR A 116 6.51 -8.83 0.33
C TYR A 116 7.49 -8.60 1.48
N ILE A 117 8.66 -8.03 1.22
CA ILE A 117 9.70 -7.80 2.24
C ILE A 117 9.42 -6.56 3.07
N VAL A 118 8.96 -5.48 2.46
CA VAL A 118 8.79 -4.20 3.17
C VAL A 118 7.80 -4.28 4.34
N PRO A 119 6.60 -4.90 4.24
CA PRO A 119 5.64 -4.96 5.34
C PRO A 119 6.16 -5.61 6.63
N PRO A 120 6.78 -6.81 6.62
CA PRO A 120 7.32 -7.40 7.85
C PRO A 120 8.45 -6.54 8.43
N PHE A 121 9.32 -5.96 7.58
CA PHE A 121 10.39 -5.07 8.05
C PHE A 121 9.85 -3.84 8.79
N VAL A 122 8.83 -3.18 8.23
CA VAL A 122 8.18 -2.02 8.87
C VAL A 122 7.50 -2.42 10.17
N SER A 123 6.85 -3.60 10.20
CA SER A 123 6.19 -4.10 11.42
C SER A 123 7.17 -4.31 12.58
N VAL A 124 8.36 -4.84 12.30
CA VAL A 124 9.42 -5.04 13.30
C VAL A 124 9.91 -3.68 13.82
N GLY A 125 10.19 -2.73 12.92
CA GLY A 125 10.63 -1.38 13.30
C GLY A 125 9.60 -0.63 14.16
N LEU A 126 8.31 -0.75 13.82
CA LEU A 126 7.23 -0.13 14.58
C LEU A 126 7.06 -0.79 15.95
N SER A 127 7.13 -2.13 16.03
CA SER A 127 7.06 -2.85 17.30
C SER A 127 8.19 -2.44 18.25
N MET A 128 9.41 -2.25 17.72
CA MET A 128 10.55 -1.82 18.50
C MET A 128 10.38 -0.38 19.01
N SER A 129 9.87 0.52 18.16
CA SER A 129 9.58 1.90 18.55
C SER A 129 8.51 1.97 19.63
N ASN A 130 7.46 1.15 19.54
CA ASN A 130 6.41 1.06 20.54
C ASN A 130 6.94 0.51 21.87
N GLN A 131 7.85 -0.47 21.82
CA GLN A 131 8.54 -0.97 23.02
C GLN A 131 9.40 0.11 23.69
N MET A 132 10.10 0.95 22.92
CA MET A 132 10.89 2.05 23.48
C MET A 132 10.01 3.10 24.17
N LYS A 133 8.89 3.48 23.54
CA LYS A 133 7.93 4.44 24.11
C LYS A 133 7.29 3.91 25.39
N THR A 134 6.84 2.65 25.39
CA THR A 134 6.25 2.02 26.58
C THR A 134 7.27 1.89 27.71
N LYS A 135 8.53 1.53 27.42
CA LYS A 135 9.61 1.51 28.41
C LYS A 135 9.90 2.90 28.99
N ALA A 136 9.96 3.94 28.15
CA ALA A 136 10.18 5.31 28.59
C ALA A 136 9.05 5.81 29.50
N LEU A 137 7.79 5.51 29.15
CA LEU A 137 6.62 5.86 29.95
C LEU A 137 6.61 5.11 31.28
N LYS A 138 6.87 3.80 31.28
CA LYS A 138 6.96 3.00 32.52
C LYS A 138 8.07 3.49 33.44
N LYS A 139 9.23 3.89 32.88
CA LYS A 139 10.33 4.48 33.67
C LYS A 139 9.91 5.78 34.35
N ARG A 140 9.25 6.69 33.61
CA ARG A 140 8.70 7.95 34.15
C ARG A 140 7.65 7.69 35.23
N GLN A 141 6.76 6.72 35.02
CA GLN A 141 5.76 6.32 36.02
C GLN A 141 6.43 5.80 37.30
N LYS A 142 7.46 4.95 37.17
CA LYS A 142 8.22 4.44 38.32
C LYS A 142 8.91 5.56 39.09
N GLU A 143 9.51 6.53 38.40
CA GLU A 143 10.15 7.69 39.02
C GLU A 143 9.14 8.61 39.74
N LEU A 144 7.93 8.77 39.20
CA LEU A 144 6.87 9.54 39.86
C LEU A 144 6.38 8.84 41.13
N VAL A 145 6.20 7.53 41.09
CA VAL A 145 5.80 6.75 42.28
C VAL A 145 6.91 6.73 43.33
N ASP A 146 8.17 6.63 42.93
CA ASP A 146 9.32 6.64 43.84
C ASP A 146 9.48 7.99 44.57
N ASN A 147 9.29 9.10 43.84
CA ASN A 147 9.44 10.44 44.42
C ASN A 147 8.22 10.93 45.21
N TRP A 148 7.01 10.44 44.88
CA TRP A 148 5.76 10.99 45.43
C TRP A 148 4.83 9.95 46.08
N GLY A 149 5.25 8.69 46.17
CA GLY A 149 4.46 7.62 46.78
C GLY A 149 3.36 7.03 45.89
N GLU A 150 2.79 5.91 46.34
CA GLU A 150 1.74 5.16 45.62
C GLU A 150 0.41 5.93 45.52
N GLU A 151 0.21 6.92 46.39
CA GLU A 151 -1.00 7.73 46.51
C GLU A 151 -1.34 8.50 45.22
N ILE A 152 -0.33 9.01 44.51
CA ILE A 152 -0.52 9.70 43.22
C ILE A 152 -1.07 8.76 42.14
N ARG A 153 -0.75 7.47 42.18
CA ARG A 153 -1.30 6.49 41.23
C ARG A 153 -2.79 6.28 41.47
N SER A 154 -3.18 6.17 42.75
CA SER A 154 -4.57 5.98 43.13
C SER A 154 -5.45 7.18 42.75
N ASP A 155 -4.93 8.39 42.92
CA ASP A 155 -5.63 9.61 42.55
C ASP A 155 -5.68 9.80 41.03
N ALA A 156 -4.62 9.46 40.31
CA ALA A 156 -4.65 9.43 38.85
C ALA A 156 -5.69 8.42 38.32
N GLN A 157 -5.84 7.25 38.95
CA GLN A 157 -6.82 6.23 38.54
C GLN A 157 -8.27 6.70 38.74
N LYS A 158 -8.57 7.48 39.79
CA LYS A 158 -9.91 8.05 40.04
C LYS A 158 -10.32 9.10 39.01
N LEU A 159 -9.35 9.78 38.39
CA LEU A 159 -9.59 10.82 37.39
C LEU A 159 -9.71 10.27 35.96
N LEU A 160 -9.32 9.01 35.75
CA LEU A 160 -9.45 8.34 34.47
C LEU A 160 -10.85 7.70 34.34
N PRO A 161 -11.41 7.64 33.11
CA PRO A 161 -12.64 6.93 32.88
C PRO A 161 -12.47 5.43 33.20
N ASP A 162 -13.52 4.78 33.71
CA ASP A 162 -13.49 3.40 34.24
C ASP A 162 -12.98 2.33 33.24
N ASN A 163 -12.97 2.65 31.94
CA ASN A 163 -12.47 1.80 30.88
C ASN A 163 -10.93 1.83 30.72
N VAL A 164 -10.22 2.71 31.44
CA VAL A 164 -8.75 2.83 31.39
C VAL A 164 -8.15 2.52 32.76
N LYS A 165 -7.56 1.33 32.89
CA LYS A 165 -6.82 0.92 34.08
C LYS A 165 -5.32 1.18 33.90
N LEU A 166 -4.70 1.82 34.88
CA LEU A 166 -3.25 1.97 34.94
C LEU A 166 -2.59 0.60 35.16
N PRO A 167 -1.45 0.33 34.51
CA PRO A 167 -0.71 -0.91 34.75
C PRO A 167 -0.23 -0.96 36.21
N VAL A 168 -0.50 -2.08 36.88
CA VAL A 168 -0.05 -2.35 38.26
C VAL A 168 1.48 -2.30 38.30
N GLY A 169 2.03 -1.46 39.18
CA GLY A 169 3.48 -1.38 39.38
C GLY A 169 4.01 -2.65 40.03
N GLU A 170 5.23 -3.08 39.69
CA GLU A 170 5.90 -4.29 40.22
C GLU A 170 6.05 -4.36 41.76
N GLY A 171 5.56 -3.36 42.52
CA GLY A 171 5.62 -3.30 43.99
C GLY A 171 4.29 -3.54 44.71
N GLU A 172 3.19 -3.72 44.00
CA GLU A 172 1.88 -3.96 44.64
C GLU A 172 1.64 -5.47 44.77
N SER A 173 2.01 -6.03 45.93
CA SER A 173 1.52 -7.33 46.37
C SER A 173 0.00 -7.28 46.38
N VAL A 174 -0.61 -8.14 45.58
CA VAL A 174 -2.06 -8.42 45.59
C VAL A 174 -2.42 -8.86 47.00
N GLU A 175 -2.96 -7.95 47.80
CA GLU A 175 -3.57 -8.29 49.07
C GLU A 175 -4.84 -7.45 49.23
N SER A 176 -5.94 -8.14 49.60
CA SER A 176 -7.31 -7.63 49.78
C SER A 176 -8.14 -7.52 48.49
N ASN A 177 -9.25 -8.23 48.27
CA ASN A 177 -10.14 -8.97 49.16
C ASN A 177 -10.94 -9.97 48.31
N ALA A 178 -10.67 -11.28 48.48
CA ALA A 178 -11.55 -12.36 48.05
C ALA A 178 -12.36 -12.80 49.27
N ASN A 179 -13.35 -11.99 49.66
CA ASN A 179 -14.34 -12.34 50.69
C ASN A 179 -15.45 -11.30 50.59
N ASN A 180 -16.53 -11.58 49.86
CA ASN A 180 -17.86 -11.00 50.07
C ASN A 180 -18.93 -11.56 49.10
N ASP A 181 -18.85 -12.83 48.72
CA ASP A 181 -19.95 -13.49 47.98
C ASP A 181 -20.29 -14.85 48.63
N GLU A 182 -20.64 -14.85 49.92
CA GLU A 182 -21.31 -15.99 50.53
C GLU A 182 -22.18 -15.54 51.71
N ASN A 183 -23.32 -14.90 51.42
CA ASN A 183 -24.50 -14.97 52.27
C ASN A 183 -25.72 -14.40 51.54
N THR A 184 -26.55 -15.28 51.00
CA THR A 184 -27.95 -14.97 50.72
C THR A 184 -28.80 -16.12 51.25
N PRO A 185 -29.56 -15.93 52.35
CA PRO A 185 -30.50 -16.94 52.81
C PRO A 185 -31.81 -16.87 52.01
N GLU A 186 -32.31 -18.07 51.68
CA GLU A 186 -33.71 -18.50 51.50
C GLU A 186 -34.82 -17.48 51.16
N ASN A 187 -35.61 -17.74 50.12
CA ASN A 187 -36.94 -18.39 50.25
C ASN A 187 -37.99 -17.95 49.19
N ASN A 188 -38.69 -18.95 48.61
CA ASN A 188 -40.07 -18.95 48.07
C ASN A 188 -40.41 -18.13 46.79
N ALA A 189 -41.21 -18.59 45.83
CA ALA A 189 -42.06 -19.77 45.70
C ALA A 189 -42.47 -19.97 44.21
N MET A 190 -42.69 -21.22 43.79
CA MET A 190 -43.66 -21.56 42.71
C MET A 190 -45.09 -21.39 43.24
N PRO A 191 -46.09 -21.09 42.42
CA PRO A 191 -46.89 -22.12 41.70
C PRO A 191 -47.31 -21.63 40.29
N SER A 192 -47.82 -22.40 39.33
CA SER A 192 -48.34 -23.78 39.20
C SER A 192 -48.30 -24.13 37.71
#